data_AF-A0AAD7B3S5-F1
#
_entry.id   AF-A0AAD7B3S5-F1
#
_cell.length_a   1.000
_cell.length_b   1.000
_cell.length_c   1.000
_cell.angle_alpha   90.00
_cell.angle_beta   90.00
_cell.angle_gamma   90.00
#
_symmetry.space_group_name_H-M   'P 1'
#
loop_
_entity.id
_entity.type
_entity.pdbx_description
1 polymer ?
#
loop_
_entity_poly.entity_id
_entity_poly.type
_entity_poly.pdbx_seq_one_letter_code
_entity_poly.pdbx_strand_id
1 'polypeptide(L)'
;PEEAELDSIRSFASTTRARLAVLEEGIVELEDRLKQLQSERAALKALHEEDSAILSPLRRVPPEILAEIFSWTLPGPDDGFALAGRKVKHSPWILGHICRRWRAIALSTPSLWSL
;
A
#
# COMPACT_ATOMS: atom_id res chain seq x y z
N PRO A 1 35.92 55.05 5.07
CA PRO A 1 36.25 53.60 5.14
C PRO A 1 35.04 52.76 5.60
N GLU A 2 34.35 53.18 6.66
CA GLU A 2 33.20 52.45 7.24
C GLU A 2 31.95 52.40 6.35
N GLU A 3 31.63 53.47 5.61
CA GLU A 3 30.46 53.47 4.69
C GLU A 3 30.61 52.46 3.55
N ALA A 4 31.82 52.30 3.01
CA ALA A 4 32.07 51.34 1.93
C ALA A 4 31.92 49.88 2.39
N GLU A 5 32.25 49.59 3.64
CA GLU A 5 32.05 48.26 4.23
C GLU A 5 30.57 47.97 4.50
N LEU A 6 29.82 48.96 5.00
CA LEU A 6 28.37 48.84 5.21
C LEU A 6 27.59 48.63 3.89
N ASP A 7 27.99 49.31 2.82
CA ASP A 7 27.41 49.12 1.49
C ASP A 7 27.73 47.75 0.90
N SER A 8 28.95 47.24 1.12
CA SER A 8 29.33 45.88 0.74
C SER A 8 28.49 44.83 1.46
N ILE A 9 28.31 44.97 2.78
CA ILE A 9 27.46 44.06 3.58
C ILE A 9 25.99 44.13 3.12
N ARG A 10 25.47 45.33 2.85
CA ARG A 10 24.08 45.51 2.39
C ARG A 10 23.86 44.89 1.02
N SER A 11 24.79 45.06 0.09
CA SER A 11 24.71 44.49 -1.26
C SER A 11 24.84 42.96 -1.25
N PHE A 12 25.67 42.40 -0.37
CA PHE A 12 25.76 40.95 -0.19
C PHE A 12 24.48 40.36 0.42
N ALA A 13 23.92 41.02 1.44
CA ALA A 13 22.67 40.61 2.07
C ALA A 13 21.48 40.68 1.10
N SER A 14 21.40 41.71 0.25
CA SER A 14 20.35 41.81 -0.78
C SER A 14 20.49 40.72 -1.83
N THR A 15 21.71 40.44 -2.29
CA THR A 15 21.99 39.38 -3.27
C THR A 15 21.64 38.00 -2.71
N THR A 16 22.00 37.73 -1.45
CA THR A 16 21.66 36.47 -0.78
C THR A 16 20.15 36.30 -0.63
N ARG A 17 19.44 37.35 -0.25
CA ARG A 17 17.97 37.33 -0.14
C ARG A 17 17.30 37.05 -1.49
N ALA A 18 17.78 37.67 -2.57
CA ALA A 18 17.25 37.41 -3.91
C ALA A 18 17.44 35.95 -4.34
N ARG A 19 18.61 35.36 -4.07
CA ARG A 19 18.88 33.94 -4.37
C ARG A 19 18.02 32.98 -3.55
N LEU A 20 17.78 33.30 -2.27
CA LEU A 20 16.88 32.51 -1.42
C LEU A 20 15.45 32.53 -1.97
N ALA A 21 14.93 33.69 -2.36
CA ALA A 21 13.58 33.80 -2.92
C ALA A 21 13.39 32.94 -4.18
N VAL A 22 14.38 32.92 -5.08
CA VAL A 22 14.36 32.07 -6.28
C VAL A 22 14.36 30.58 -5.94
N LEU A 23 15.14 30.17 -4.92
CA LEU A 23 15.15 28.78 -4.47
C LEU A 23 13.83 28.37 -3.80
N GLU A 24 13.25 29.25 -2.98
CA GLU A 24 11.96 29.02 -2.35
C GLU A 24 10.84 28.85 -3.39
N GLU A 25 10.81 29.70 -4.42
CA GLU A 25 9.87 29.59 -5.53
C GLU A 25 10.03 28.24 -6.27
N GLY A 26 11.28 27.84 -6.56
CA GLY A 26 11.56 26.56 -7.21
C GLY A 26 11.19 25.34 -6.33
N ILE A 27 11.33 25.44 -5.01
CA ILE A 27 10.90 24.40 -4.07
C ILE A 27 9.38 24.24 -4.14
N VAL A 28 8.64 25.35 -4.09
CA VAL A 28 7.16 25.31 -4.15
C VAL A 28 6.68 24.68 -5.46
N GLU A 29 7.27 25.07 -6.59
CA GLU A 29 6.91 24.51 -7.90
C GLU A 29 7.16 22.98 -7.95
N LEU A 30 8.32 22.53 -7.48
CA LEU A 30 8.67 21.11 -7.47
C LEU A 30 7.79 20.30 -6.52
N GLU A 31 7.45 20.85 -5.35
CA GLU A 31 6.54 20.21 -4.40
C GLU A 31 5.15 20.02 -4.99
N ASP A 32 4.62 21.02 -5.69
CA ASP A 32 3.32 20.92 -6.35
C ASP A 32 3.35 19.92 -7.50
N ARG A 33 4.44 19.89 -8.28
CA ARG A 33 4.63 18.87 -9.31
C ARG A 33 4.70 17.47 -8.72
N LEU A 34 5.39 17.32 -7.59
CA LEU A 34 5.49 16.04 -6.88
C LEU A 34 4.11 15.57 -6.39
N LYS A 35 3.30 16.46 -5.80
CA LYS A 35 1.92 16.15 -5.38
C LYS A 35 1.08 15.68 -6.56
N GLN A 36 1.16 16.36 -7.71
CA GLN A 36 0.44 15.97 -8.92
C GLN A 36 0.83 14.57 -9.41
N LEU A 37 2.13 14.28 -9.50
CA LEU A 37 2.59 12.96 -9.92
C LEU A 37 2.22 11.86 -8.91
N GLN A 38 2.19 12.18 -7.61
CA GLN A 38 1.78 11.24 -6.58
C GLN A 38 0.29 10.91 -6.67
N SER A 39 -0.58 11.87 -6.97
CA SER A 39 -2.01 11.63 -7.16
C SER A 39 -2.28 10.79 -8.41
N GLU A 40 -1.58 11.09 -9.51
CA GLU A 40 -1.67 10.33 -10.76
C GLU A 40 -1.20 8.88 -10.57
N ARG A 41 -0.06 8.69 -9.88
CA ARG A 41 0.42 7.37 -9.48
C ARG A 41 -0.59 6.61 -8.63
N ALA A 42 -1.22 7.28 -7.67
CA ALA A 42 -2.21 6.64 -6.80
C ALA A 42 -3.44 6.18 -7.60
N ALA A 43 -3.93 7.01 -8.54
CA ALA A 43 -5.04 6.66 -9.42
C ALA A 43 -4.71 5.46 -10.31
N LEU A 44 -3.55 5.47 -10.97
CA LEU A 44 -3.11 4.36 -11.82
C LEU A 44 -2.88 3.07 -11.04
N LYS A 45 -2.34 3.14 -9.82
CA LYS A 45 -2.21 1.97 -8.95
C LYS A 45 -3.56 1.39 -8.56
N ALA A 46 -4.53 2.23 -8.22
CA ALA A 46 -5.89 1.77 -7.90
C ALA A 46 -6.54 1.04 -9.09
N LEU A 47 -6.42 1.60 -10.30
CA LEU A 47 -6.88 0.94 -11.53
C LEU A 47 -6.16 -0.39 -11.77
N HIS A 48 -4.83 -0.42 -11.63
CA HIS A 48 -4.05 -1.64 -11.83
C HIS A 48 -4.37 -2.73 -10.80
N GLU A 49 -4.62 -2.37 -9.54
CA GLU A 49 -5.07 -3.30 -8.51
C GLU A 49 -6.47 -3.85 -8.82
N GLU A 50 -7.36 -3.01 -9.34
CA GLU A 50 -8.68 -3.42 -9.79
C GLU A 50 -8.58 -4.39 -10.98
N ASP A 51 -7.83 -4.04 -12.03
CA ASP A 51 -7.60 -4.85 -13.23
C ASP A 51 -6.87 -6.17 -12.93
N SER A 52 -5.80 -6.13 -12.13
CA SER A 52 -5.08 -7.34 -11.71
C SER A 52 -5.98 -8.26 -10.93
N ALA A 53 -6.87 -7.70 -10.14
CA ALA A 53 -7.87 -8.50 -9.50
C ALA A 53 -8.88 -9.02 -10.57
N ILE A 54 -9.31 -8.25 -11.59
CA ILE A 54 -10.38 -8.64 -12.55
C ILE A 54 -9.89 -9.78 -13.43
N LEU A 55 -8.64 -9.66 -13.86
CA LEU A 55 -7.95 -10.62 -14.71
C LEU A 55 -7.43 -11.84 -13.94
N SER A 56 -7.52 -11.84 -12.61
CA SER A 56 -7.15 -13.00 -11.80
C SER A 56 -8.14 -14.17 -12.05
N PRO A 57 -7.66 -15.35 -12.50
CA PRO A 57 -8.49 -16.53 -12.70
C PRO A 57 -9.34 -16.89 -11.47
N LEU A 58 -8.80 -16.60 -10.27
CA LEU A 58 -9.45 -16.81 -8.98
C LEU A 58 -10.76 -16.02 -8.82
N ARG A 59 -10.99 -14.94 -9.59
CA ARG A 59 -12.27 -14.23 -9.56
C ARG A 59 -13.36 -14.85 -10.42
N ARG A 60 -12.99 -15.68 -11.41
CA ARG A 60 -13.96 -16.41 -12.26
C ARG A 60 -14.42 -17.71 -11.61
N VAL A 61 -13.69 -18.18 -10.59
CA VAL A 61 -14.06 -19.38 -9.82
C VAL A 61 -15.27 -19.07 -8.94
N PRO A 62 -16.37 -19.84 -9.02
CA PRO A 62 -17.52 -19.68 -8.14
C PRO A 62 -17.11 -19.73 -6.65
N PRO A 63 -17.81 -18.98 -5.77
CA PRO A 63 -17.49 -18.95 -4.35
C PRO A 63 -17.52 -20.33 -3.69
N GLU A 64 -18.37 -21.24 -4.17
CA GLU A 64 -18.50 -22.63 -3.71
C GLU A 64 -17.22 -23.43 -3.99
N ILE A 65 -16.68 -23.32 -5.20
CA ILE A 65 -15.45 -24.01 -5.59
C ILE A 65 -14.25 -23.44 -4.82
N LEU A 66 -14.21 -22.12 -4.59
CA LEU A 66 -13.18 -21.52 -3.72
C LEU A 66 -13.30 -22.02 -2.28
N ALA A 67 -14.51 -22.15 -1.74
CA ALA A 67 -14.75 -22.68 -0.40
C ALA A 67 -14.33 -24.15 -0.30
N GLU A 68 -14.59 -24.96 -1.33
CA GLU A 68 -14.12 -26.33 -1.41
C GLU A 68 -12.58 -26.37 -1.39
N ILE A 69 -11.90 -25.59 -2.23
CA ILE A 69 -10.43 -25.48 -2.21
C ILE A 69 -9.93 -25.09 -0.81
N PHE A 70 -10.59 -24.13 -0.14
CA PHE A 70 -10.20 -23.72 1.21
C PHE A 70 -10.23 -24.89 2.19
N SER A 71 -11.25 -25.76 2.13
CA SER A 71 -11.35 -26.94 3.01
C SER A 71 -10.21 -27.94 2.82
N TRP A 72 -9.61 -28.02 1.63
CA TRP A 72 -8.44 -28.86 1.36
C TRP A 72 -7.11 -28.24 1.79
N THR A 73 -7.06 -26.91 1.93
CA THR A 73 -5.82 -26.17 2.23
C THR A 73 -5.66 -25.83 3.70
N LEU A 74 -6.76 -25.87 4.46
CA LEU A 74 -6.72 -25.69 5.91
C LEU A 74 -6.34 -27.02 6.57
N PRO A 75 -5.46 -27.00 7.58
CA PRO A 75 -5.07 -28.22 8.26
C PRO A 75 -6.27 -28.82 8.99
N GLY A 76 -6.59 -30.09 8.72
CA GLY A 76 -7.59 -30.87 9.43
C GLY A 76 -7.11 -31.36 10.81
N PRO A 77 -8.03 -31.93 11.62
CA PRO A 77 -7.73 -32.44 12.96
C PRO A 77 -6.66 -33.54 12.99
N ASP A 78 -6.58 -34.34 11.92
CA ASP A 78 -5.73 -35.53 11.81
C ASP A 78 -4.43 -35.25 11.03
N ASP A 79 -4.21 -34.01 10.62
CA ASP A 79 -3.06 -33.62 9.83
C ASP A 79 -1.86 -33.54 10.77
N GLY A 80 -1.03 -34.59 10.77
CA GLY A 80 0.21 -34.72 11.55
C GLY A 80 1.26 -33.60 11.34
N PHE A 81 0.91 -32.52 10.64
CA PHE A 81 1.65 -31.26 10.54
C PHE A 81 1.45 -30.34 11.73
N ALA A 82 1.19 -30.88 12.92
CA ALA A 82 1.33 -30.19 14.19
C ALA A 82 2.82 -29.93 14.48
N LEU A 83 3.45 -29.05 13.68
CA LEU A 83 4.71 -28.41 14.04
C LEU A 83 4.41 -27.54 15.26
N ALA A 84 4.78 -28.09 16.41
CA ALA A 84 4.71 -27.48 17.73
C ALA A 84 5.03 -25.97 17.66
N GLY A 85 4.02 -25.13 17.88
CA GLY A 85 4.23 -23.71 18.16
C GLY A 85 3.33 -22.70 17.45
N ARG A 86 2.39 -23.07 16.55
CA ARG A 86 1.55 -22.06 15.87
C ARG A 86 0.07 -22.44 15.74
N LYS A 87 -0.67 -22.35 16.85
CA LYS A 87 -2.17 -22.38 16.86
C LYS A 87 -2.83 -21.36 15.91
N VAL A 88 -2.10 -20.33 15.45
CA VAL A 88 -2.58 -19.28 14.53
C VAL A 88 -2.59 -19.73 13.06
N LYS A 89 -1.82 -20.76 12.67
CA LYS A 89 -1.74 -21.24 11.28
C LYS A 89 -2.86 -22.23 10.88
N HIS A 90 -3.69 -22.62 11.84
CA HIS A 90 -4.77 -23.60 11.65
C HIS A 90 -6.15 -22.95 11.51
N SER A 91 -6.21 -21.63 11.34
CA SER A 91 -7.48 -20.92 11.34
C SER A 91 -7.80 -20.34 9.96
N PRO A 92 -9.08 -20.39 9.52
CA PRO A 92 -9.54 -19.75 8.29
C PRO A 92 -9.19 -18.24 8.21
N TRP A 93 -8.82 -17.61 9.32
CA TRP A 93 -8.27 -16.25 9.37
C TRP A 93 -7.13 -16.01 8.38
N ILE A 94 -6.27 -17.00 8.10
CA ILE A 94 -5.16 -16.84 7.15
C ILE A 94 -5.64 -16.52 5.73
N LEU A 95 -6.79 -17.08 5.33
CA LEU A 95 -7.42 -16.84 4.04
C LEU A 95 -7.93 -15.39 3.94
N GLY A 96 -8.34 -14.82 5.09
CA GLY A 96 -8.76 -13.43 5.19
C GLY A 96 -7.64 -12.43 4.90
N HIS A 97 -6.37 -12.79 5.11
CA HIS A 97 -5.24 -11.89 4.87
C HIS A 97 -4.85 -11.77 3.39
N ILE A 98 -5.37 -12.62 2.50
CA ILE A 98 -4.99 -12.66 1.09
C ILE A 98 -5.69 -11.55 0.30
N CYS A 99 -7.02 -11.50 0.32
CA CYS A 99 -7.77 -10.42 -0.31
C CYS A 99 -9.18 -10.27 0.29
N ARG A 100 -9.88 -9.18 -0.05
CA ARG A 100 -11.24 -8.90 0.43
C ARG A 100 -12.24 -10.01 0.06
N ARG A 101 -12.13 -10.58 -1.14
CA ARG A 101 -13.03 -11.66 -1.62
C ARG A 101 -12.82 -12.96 -0.84
N TRP A 102 -11.57 -13.36 -0.61
CA TRP A 102 -11.26 -14.57 0.15
C TRP A 102 -11.73 -14.44 1.60
N ARG A 103 -11.56 -13.25 2.20
CA ARG A 103 -12.15 -12.94 3.50
C ARG A 103 -13.68 -13.09 3.50
N ALA A 104 -14.36 -12.52 2.52
CA ALA A 104 -15.81 -12.60 2.41
C ALA A 104 -16.29 -14.06 2.31
N ILE A 105 -15.67 -14.85 1.42
CA ILE A 105 -16.00 -16.27 1.23
C ILE A 105 -15.71 -17.08 2.50
N ALA A 106 -14.53 -16.89 3.12
CA ALA A 106 -14.19 -17.61 4.35
C ALA A 106 -15.18 -17.32 5.48
N LEU A 107 -15.59 -16.06 5.66
CA LEU A 107 -16.58 -15.67 6.67
C LEU A 107 -18.00 -16.15 6.34
N SER A 108 -18.36 -16.25 5.06
CA SER A 108 -19.68 -16.75 4.62
C SER A 108 -19.79 -18.27 4.57
N THR A 109 -18.71 -19.00 4.84
CA THR A 109 -18.67 -20.46 4.78
C THR A 109 -18.44 -21.03 6.19
N PRO A 110 -19.50 -21.30 6.98
CA PRO A 110 -19.38 -21.78 8.35
C PRO A 110 -18.60 -23.10 8.49
N SER A 111 -18.65 -23.98 7.49
CA SER A 111 -17.98 -25.28 7.52
C SER A 111 -16.45 -25.17 7.64
N LEU A 112 -15.84 -24.06 7.21
CA LEU A 112 -14.39 -23.83 7.39
C LEU A 112 -14.01 -23.57 8.84
N TRP A 113 -14.96 -23.11 9.67
CA TRP A 113 -14.75 -22.76 11.08
C TRP A 113 -15.15 -23.87 12.05
N SER A 114 -15.78 -24.93 11.55
CA SER A 114 -16.17 -26.11 12.31
C SER A 114 -15.22 -27.30 12.14
N LEU A 115 -14.10 -27.11 11.40
CA LEU A 115 -13.04 -28.09 11.21
C LEU A 115 -12.17 -28.21 12.46
#